data_AF-X1SV76-F1
#
_entry.id   AF-X1SV76-F1
#
_cell.length_a   1.000
_cell.length_b   1.000
_cell.length_c   1.000
_cell.angle_alpha   90.00
_cell.angle_beta   90.00
_cell.angle_gamma   90.00
#
_symmetry.space_group_name_H-M   'P 1'
#
loop_
_entity.id
_entity.type
_entity.pdbx_description
1 polymer ?
#
loop_
_entity_poly.entity_id
_entity_poly.type
_entity_poly.pdbx_seq_one_letter_code
_entity_poly.pdbx_strand_id
1 'polypeptide(L)'
;AGKIKQVSISWPDGCDFIVLVAFGHSDQWVIPGFTDHYERNNDTTVTYPLNEPVHEGEELWLRIGNGDDTNPHQISATVVIVE
;
A
#
# COMPACT_ATOMS: atom_id res chain seq x y z
N ALA A 1 6.31 8.50 19.52
CA ALA A 1 5.89 7.36 18.68
C ALA A 1 4.67 7.83 17.92
N GLY A 2 4.73 7.79 16.60
CA GLY A 2 3.63 8.21 15.75
C GLY A 2 2.61 7.10 15.55
N LYS A 3 1.56 7.43 14.82
CA LYS A 3 0.55 6.48 14.35
C LYS A 3 0.27 6.70 12.88
N ILE A 4 0.36 5.65 12.09
CA ILE A 4 -0.20 5.63 10.75
C ILE A 4 -1.72 5.57 10.92
N LYS A 5 -2.39 6.66 10.53
CA LYS A 5 -3.84 6.82 10.65
C LYS A 5 -4.58 6.49 9.38
N GLN A 6 -3.90 6.60 8.25
CA GLN A 6 -4.49 6.36 6.96
C GLN A 6 -3.42 5.95 5.97
N VAL A 7 -3.77 4.99 5.11
CA VAL A 7 -3.05 4.72 3.88
C VAL A 7 -4.07 4.71 2.75
N SER A 8 -3.82 5.49 1.70
CA SER A 8 -4.64 5.51 0.49
C SER A 8 -3.80 5.00 -0.67
N ILE A 9 -4.28 3.97 -1.37
CA ILE A 9 -3.61 3.38 -2.54
C ILE A 9 -4.51 3.57 -3.75
N SER A 10 -3.95 4.08 -4.84
CA SER A 10 -4.66 4.37 -6.09
C SER A 10 -4.16 3.46 -7.21
N TRP A 11 -5.11 2.78 -7.84
CA TRP A 11 -4.92 2.00 -9.07
C TRP A 11 -5.62 2.73 -10.21
N PRO A 12 -4.91 3.21 -11.23
CA PRO A 12 -5.53 3.78 -12.41
C PRO A 12 -6.30 2.71 -13.21
N ASP A 13 -7.09 3.17 -14.17
CA ASP A 13 -7.68 2.30 -15.19
C ASP A 13 -6.60 1.51 -15.94
N GLY A 14 -6.92 0.27 -16.31
CA GLY A 14 -6.03 -0.70 -16.93
C GLY A 14 -5.22 -1.57 -15.96
N CYS A 15 -5.25 -1.29 -14.65
CA CYS A 15 -4.62 -2.15 -13.65
C CYS A 15 -5.33 -3.51 -13.49
N ASP A 16 -6.61 -3.61 -13.85
CA ASP A 16 -7.41 -4.83 -14.06
C ASP A 16 -7.18 -5.97 -13.04
N PHE A 17 -6.95 -5.62 -11.77
CA PHE A 17 -6.63 -6.56 -10.69
C PHE A 17 -5.34 -7.40 -10.92
N ILE A 18 -4.47 -6.99 -11.84
CA ILE A 18 -3.18 -7.64 -12.13
C ILE A 18 -1.99 -6.92 -11.49
N VAL A 19 -2.17 -5.68 -11.02
CA VAL A 19 -1.16 -4.96 -10.25
C VAL A 19 -1.37 -5.18 -8.75
N LEU A 20 -0.40 -5.86 -8.14
CA LEU A 20 -0.36 -6.25 -6.73
C LEU A 20 0.31 -5.15 -5.91
N VAL A 21 -0.31 -4.71 -4.81
CA VAL A 21 0.27 -3.72 -3.91
C VAL A 21 0.15 -4.17 -2.46
N ALA A 22 1.24 -4.02 -1.71
CA ALA A 22 1.25 -4.18 -0.26
C ALA A 22 2.04 -3.04 0.40
N PHE A 23 1.63 -2.66 1.60
CA PHE A 23 2.26 -1.61 2.39
C PHE A 23 2.58 -2.11 3.79
N GLY A 24 3.70 -1.66 4.33
CA GLY A 24 4.08 -1.92 5.71
C GLY A 24 5.29 -1.12 6.15
N HIS A 25 5.80 -1.48 7.31
CA HIS A 25 6.96 -0.84 7.92
C HIS A 25 7.80 -1.88 8.66
N SER A 26 9.12 -1.72 8.67
CA SER A 26 10.03 -2.71 9.25
C SER A 26 9.70 -4.14 8.76
N ASP A 27 9.45 -5.09 9.65
CA ASP A 27 8.98 -6.45 9.36
C ASP A 27 7.45 -6.62 9.36
N GLN A 28 6.70 -5.56 9.68
CA GLN A 28 5.25 -5.56 9.81
C GLN A 28 4.54 -5.28 8.48
N TRP A 29 3.66 -6.20 8.08
CA TRP A 29 2.72 -5.98 6.99
C TRP A 29 1.49 -5.26 7.52
N VAL A 30 1.09 -4.15 6.91
CA VAL A 30 -0.05 -3.34 7.37
C VAL A 30 -1.24 -3.50 6.43
N ILE A 31 -1.01 -3.51 5.11
CA ILE A 31 -2.05 -3.72 4.09
C ILE A 31 -1.57 -4.80 3.14
N PRO A 32 -2.31 -5.92 3.00
CA PRO A 32 -3.58 -6.27 3.66
C PRO A 32 -3.45 -6.82 5.10
N GLY A 33 -2.30 -6.66 5.75
CA GLY A 33 -2.05 -7.12 7.13
C GLY A 33 -1.64 -8.59 7.26
N PHE A 34 -1.63 -9.33 6.15
CA PHE A 34 -1.14 -10.71 6.06
C PHE A 34 0.13 -10.75 5.22
N THR A 35 1.15 -11.47 5.71
CA THR A 35 2.41 -11.66 4.99
C THR A 35 2.15 -12.33 3.63
N ASP A 36 2.84 -11.85 2.60
CA ASP A 36 2.78 -12.34 1.22
C ASP A 36 1.38 -12.27 0.57
N HIS A 37 0.50 -11.41 1.09
CA HIS A 37 -0.78 -11.09 0.48
C HIS A 37 -0.76 -9.67 -0.08
N TYR A 38 -1.54 -9.43 -1.12
CA TYR A 38 -1.52 -8.17 -1.86
C TYR A 38 -2.92 -7.71 -2.20
N GLU A 39 -3.12 -6.40 -2.15
CA GLU A 39 -4.31 -5.74 -2.66
C GLU A 39 -4.18 -5.57 -4.17
N ARG A 40 -5.32 -5.68 -4.86
CA ARG A 40 -5.41 -5.57 -6.31
C ARG A 40 -6.74 -4.96 -6.66
N ASN A 41 -6.73 -3.97 -7.54
CA ASN A 41 -7.92 -3.22 -7.93
C ASN A 41 -7.77 -2.70 -9.36
N ASN A 42 -8.82 -2.01 -9.85
CA ASN A 42 -8.82 -1.29 -11.11
C ASN A 42 -9.62 0.00 -10.99
N ASP A 43 -9.14 1.08 -11.61
CA ASP A 43 -9.80 2.40 -11.69
C ASP A 43 -10.42 2.86 -10.36
N THR A 44 -9.63 2.79 -9.29
CA THR A 44 -10.14 3.10 -7.96
C THR A 44 -9.03 3.47 -6.98
N THR A 45 -9.43 4.21 -5.95
CA THR A 45 -8.57 4.53 -4.81
C THR A 45 -9.19 3.96 -3.56
N VAL A 46 -8.47 3.03 -2.92
CA VAL A 46 -8.89 2.44 -1.65
C VAL A 46 -8.18 3.15 -0.51
N THR A 47 -8.95 3.58 0.49
CA THR A 47 -8.42 4.24 1.68
C THR A 47 -8.68 3.37 2.90
N TYR A 48 -7.60 3.01 3.57
CA TYR A 48 -7.59 2.19 4.77
C TYR A 48 -7.43 3.09 6.00
N PRO A 49 -8.48 3.24 6.83
CA PRO A 49 -8.34 3.88 8.13
C PRO A 49 -7.60 2.95 9.09
N LEU A 50 -6.57 3.45 9.75
CA LEU A 50 -5.65 2.66 10.57
C LEU A 50 -5.42 3.30 11.94
N ASN A 51 -4.85 2.51 12.85
CA ASN A 51 -4.31 2.97 14.11
C ASN A 51 -3.02 2.20 14.42
N GLU A 52 -2.14 2.15 13.43
CA GLU A 52 -0.93 1.36 13.44
C GLU A 52 0.21 2.17 14.08
N PRO A 53 0.86 1.69 15.16
CA PRO A 53 1.99 2.39 15.77
C PRO A 53 3.19 2.41 14.82
N VAL A 54 3.95 3.50 14.83
CA VAL A 54 5.20 3.63 14.09
C VAL A 54 6.20 4.43 14.91
N HIS A 55 7.48 4.07 14.82
CA HIS A 55 8.57 4.72 15.54
C HIS A 55 9.45 5.54 14.62
N GLU A 56 10.06 6.59 15.17
CA GLU A 56 11.05 7.37 14.45
C GLU A 56 12.23 6.46 14.04
N GLY A 57 12.64 6.55 12.78
CA GLY A 57 13.70 5.73 12.21
C GLY A 57 13.25 4.39 11.61
N GLU A 58 11.96 4.03 11.69
CA GLU A 58 11.45 2.86 10.98
C GLU A 58 11.34 3.11 9.46
N GLU A 59 11.69 2.10 8.67
CA GLU A 59 11.54 2.14 7.22
C GLU A 59 10.10 1.79 6.85
N LEU A 60 9.44 2.68 6.14
CA LEU A 60 8.18 2.38 5.45
C LEU A 60 8.49 1.78 4.09
N TRP A 61 7.77 0.73 3.71
CA TRP A 61 7.92 0.09 2.41
C TRP A 61 6.59 -0.03 1.67
N LEU A 62 6.69 -0.01 0.35
CA LEU A 62 5.61 -0.32 -0.58
C LEU A 62 6.13 -1.39 -1.53
N ARG A 63 5.47 -2.55 -1.56
CA ARG A 63 5.78 -3.63 -2.50
C ARG A 63 4.77 -3.59 -3.62
N ILE A 64 5.26 -3.51 -4.85
CA ILE A 64 4.43 -3.46 -6.05
C ILE A 64 4.87 -4.59 -6.98
N GLY A 65 3.93 -5.43 -7.39
CA GLY A 65 4.11 -6.45 -8.41
C GLY A 65 3.26 -6.11 -9.63
N ASN A 66 3.88 -5.95 -10.79
CA ASN A 66 3.15 -5.76 -12.04
C ASN A 66 2.92 -7.12 -12.71
N GLY A 67 1.68 -7.61 -12.70
CA GLY A 67 1.27 -8.80 -13.47
C GLY A 67 0.95 -8.50 -14.93
N ASP A 68 0.93 -7.21 -15.33
CA ASP A 68 0.91 -6.81 -16.73
C ASP A 68 2.35 -6.83 -17.27
N ASP A 69 2.72 -7.95 -17.90
CA ASP A 69 4.07 -8.12 -18.49
C ASP A 69 4.34 -7.18 -19.68
N THR A 70 3.34 -6.40 -20.12
CA THR A 70 3.42 -5.58 -21.34
C THR A 70 3.36 -4.10 -21.05
N ASN A 71 2.45 -3.64 -20.20
CA ASN A 71 2.22 -2.21 -19.97
C ASN A 71 2.73 -1.76 -18.59
N PRO A 72 3.41 -0.60 -18.51
CA PRO A 72 3.74 0.01 -17.25
C PRO A 72 2.50 0.62 -16.59
N HIS A 73 2.40 0.47 -15.28
CA HIS A 73 1.32 1.03 -14.46
C HIS A 73 1.86 2.03 -13.45
N GLN A 74 1.14 3.14 -13.23
CA GLN A 74 1.49 4.14 -12.22
C GLN A 74 0.62 3.98 -10.98
N ILE A 75 1.18 3.39 -9.92
CA ILE A 75 0.53 3.27 -8.61
C ILE A 75 0.93 4.44 -7.73
N SER A 76 -0.03 4.99 -7.00
CA SER A 76 0.24 6.03 -5.98
C SER A 76 -0.20 5.54 -4.61
N ALA A 77 0.62 5.79 -3.60
CA ALA A 77 0.29 5.52 -2.20
C ALA A 77 0.57 6.77 -1.35
N THR A 78 -0.41 7.15 -0.53
CA THR A 78 -0.32 8.27 0.41
C THR A 78 -0.49 7.74 1.82
N VAL A 79 0.47 8.04 2.70
CA VAL A 79 0.47 7.61 4.11
C VAL A 79 0.32 8.83 4.99
N VAL A 80 -0.63 8.81 5.91
CA VAL A 80 -0.83 9.88 6.91
C VAL A 80 -0.35 9.38 8.26
N ILE A 81 0.68 10.05 8.79
CA ILE A 81 1.26 9.79 10.11
C ILE A 81 1.00 11.00 11.00
N VAL A 82 0.54 10.75 12.22
CA VAL A 82 0.35 11.76 13.26
C VAL A 82 1.15 11.39 14.50
N GLU A 83 1.52 12.37 15.32
CA GLU A 83 2.12 12.15 16.65
C GLU A 83 1.08 11.74 17.71
#